data_AF-A0A8S0GQ51-F1
#
_entry.id   AF-A0A8S0GQ51-F1
#
_cell.length_a   1.000
_cell.length_b   1.000
_cell.length_c   1.000
_cell.angle_alpha   90.00
_cell.angle_beta   90.00
_cell.angle_gamma   90.00
#
_symmetry.space_group_name_H-M   'P 1'
#
loop_
_entity.id
_entity.type
_entity.pdbx_description
1 polymer ?
#
loop_
_entity_poly.entity_id
_entity_poly.type
_entity_poly.pdbx_seq_one_letter_code
_entity_poly.pdbx_strand_id
1 'polypeptide(L)'
;MLPATIQADQEQVKQAILKNLVARKWTVQRISPELIQAEITVRQQFHAEIDIQYSASYYKIVYRDSRDMDYKDGKIHKNYIRWVRLLDKGILRELRDNQNERAAQQLSDAAAKSFPAAQ
;
A
#
# COMPACT_ATOMS: atom_id res chain seq x y z
N MET A 1 -9.71 5.10 -14.73
CA MET A 1 -9.24 5.55 -13.40
C MET A 1 -7.92 6.26 -13.60
N LEU A 2 -7.78 7.50 -13.14
CA LEU A 2 -6.52 8.24 -13.19
C LEU A 2 -5.63 7.77 -12.02
N PRO A 3 -4.36 7.42 -12.24
CA PRO A 3 -3.46 7.08 -11.14
C PRO A 3 -3.24 8.33 -10.28
N ALA A 4 -3.36 8.20 -8.96
CA ALA A 4 -2.90 9.24 -8.05
C ALA A 4 -1.37 9.36 -8.21
N THR A 5 -0.87 10.51 -8.65
CA THR A 5 0.57 10.74 -8.79
C THR A 5 1.18 10.82 -7.40
N ILE A 6 1.89 9.78 -6.98
CA ILE A 6 2.57 9.75 -5.68
C ILE A 6 3.98 10.32 -5.88
N GLN A 7 4.31 11.43 -5.23
CA GLN A 7 5.68 11.93 -5.15
C GLN A 7 6.37 11.22 -3.95
N ALA A 8 6.73 9.96 -4.10
CA ALA A 8 7.44 9.17 -3.10
C ALA A 8 8.69 8.53 -3.71
N ASP A 9 9.58 7.99 -2.88
CA ASP A 9 10.60 7.07 -3.36
C ASP A 9 10.02 5.63 -3.39
N GLN A 10 10.61 4.77 -4.22
CA GLN A 10 10.12 3.40 -4.41
C GLN A 10 10.19 2.57 -3.13
N GLU A 11 11.16 2.86 -2.25
CA GLU A 11 11.28 2.17 -0.97
C GLU A 11 10.14 2.57 -0.03
N GLN A 12 9.70 3.83 -0.02
CA GLN A 12 8.55 4.27 0.75
C GLN A 12 7.25 3.63 0.28
N VAL A 13 7.04 3.53 -1.03
CA VAL A 13 5.86 2.84 -1.56
C VAL A 13 5.86 1.39 -1.10
N LYS A 14 6.99 0.70 -1.20
CA LYS A 14 7.19 -0.65 -0.67
C LYS A 14 6.92 -0.74 0.83
N GLN A 15 7.49 0.15 1.65
CA GLN A 15 7.28 0.14 3.10
C GLN A 15 5.80 0.37 3.46
N ALA A 16 5.13 1.30 2.77
CA ALA A 16 3.70 1.55 2.98
C ALA A 16 2.84 0.32 2.63
N ILE A 17 3.18 -0.39 1.55
CA ILE A 17 2.55 -1.66 1.18
C ILE A 17 2.78 -2.71 2.27
N LEU A 18 4.03 -2.96 2.67
CA LEU A 18 4.38 -3.99 3.66
C LEU A 18 3.72 -3.73 5.02
N LYS A 19 3.77 -2.50 5.52
CA LYS A 19 3.13 -2.10 6.78
C LYS A 19 1.63 -2.39 6.76
N ASN A 20 0.96 -2.06 5.65
CA ASN A 20 -0.48 -2.27 5.52
C ASN A 20 -0.85 -3.74 5.28
N LEU A 21 -0.02 -4.53 4.58
CA LEU A 21 -0.23 -5.97 4.48
C LEU A 21 -0.24 -6.61 5.87
N VAL A 22 0.78 -6.32 6.69
CA VAL A 22 0.88 -6.82 8.07
C VAL A 22 -0.30 -6.34 8.92
N ALA A 23 -0.60 -5.04 8.91
CA ALA A 23 -1.70 -4.48 9.70
C ALA A 23 -3.08 -5.05 9.33
N ARG A 24 -3.25 -5.49 8.08
CA ARG A 24 -4.48 -6.10 7.55
C ARG A 24 -4.45 -7.62 7.57
N LYS A 25 -3.43 -8.23 8.18
CA LYS A 25 -3.27 -9.69 8.32
C LYS A 25 -3.11 -10.43 6.98
N TRP A 26 -2.54 -9.76 5.98
CA TRP A 26 -2.04 -10.41 4.78
C TRP A 26 -0.63 -10.96 5.05
N THR A 27 -0.34 -12.11 4.50
CA THR A 27 0.98 -12.75 4.54
C THR A 27 1.73 -12.45 3.25
N VAL A 28 2.95 -11.92 3.36
CA VAL A 28 3.82 -11.68 2.21
C VAL A 28 4.45 -13.01 1.77
N GLN A 29 4.29 -13.33 0.49
CA GLN A 29 4.84 -14.55 -0.13
C GLN A 29 6.16 -14.30 -0.86
N ARG A 30 6.26 -13.15 -1.54
CA ARG A 30 7.44 -12.76 -2.32
C ARG A 30 7.57 -11.25 -2.38
N ILE A 31 8.81 -10.77 -2.32
CA ILE A 31 9.16 -9.37 -2.58
C ILE A 31 10.21 -9.36 -3.70
N SER A 32 9.98 -8.52 -4.71
CA SER A 32 10.91 -8.21 -5.79
C SER A 32 10.85 -6.70 -6.07
N PRO A 33 11.78 -6.13 -6.85
CA PRO A 33 11.88 -4.67 -7.00
C PRO A 33 10.58 -3.95 -7.38
N GLU A 34 9.71 -4.57 -8.19
CA GLU A 34 8.48 -3.94 -8.70
C GLU A 34 7.20 -4.72 -8.38
N LEU A 35 7.32 -5.81 -7.61
CA LEU A 35 6.21 -6.71 -7.32
C LEU A 35 6.31 -7.27 -5.90
N ILE A 36 5.21 -7.14 -5.16
CA ILE A 36 4.96 -7.86 -3.90
C ILE A 36 3.81 -8.83 -4.12
N GLN A 37 4.01 -10.09 -3.74
CA GLN A 37 2.98 -11.11 -3.73
C GLN A 37 2.50 -11.33 -2.31
N ALA A 38 1.19 -11.38 -2.10
CA ALA A 38 0.62 -11.58 -0.78
C ALA A 38 -0.65 -12.45 -0.83
N GLU A 39 -0.97 -13.07 0.30
CA GLU A 39 -2.18 -13.88 0.46
C GLU A 39 -2.88 -13.56 1.79
N ILE A 40 -4.15 -13.90 1.90
CA ILE A 40 -4.89 -13.86 3.14
C ILE A 40 -5.81 -15.07 3.24
N THR A 41 -5.84 -15.69 4.42
CA THR A 41 -6.78 -16.76 4.76
C THR A 41 -7.58 -16.35 5.99
N VAL A 42 -8.91 -16.34 5.87
CA VAL A 42 -9.82 -15.92 6.94
C VAL A 42 -10.70 -17.09 7.35
N ARG A 43 -10.71 -17.38 8.66
CA ARG A 43 -11.50 -18.45 9.29
C ARG A 43 -11.25 -19.84 8.67
N GLN A 44 -10.04 -20.09 8.16
CA GLN A 44 -9.66 -21.34 7.48
C GLN A 44 -10.57 -21.74 6.31
N GLN A 45 -11.30 -20.76 5.76
CA GLN A 45 -12.25 -20.98 4.68
C GLN A 45 -11.90 -20.05 3.53
N PHE A 46 -12.06 -18.75 3.72
CA PHE A 46 -11.90 -17.80 2.61
C PHE A 46 -10.43 -17.48 2.38
N HIS A 47 -9.93 -17.83 1.20
CA HIS A 47 -8.55 -17.58 0.82
C HIS A 47 -8.47 -16.72 -0.45
N ALA A 48 -7.55 -15.76 -0.46
CA ALA A 48 -7.29 -14.91 -1.63
C ALA A 48 -5.80 -14.59 -1.76
N GLU A 49 -5.35 -14.49 -3.00
CA GLU A 49 -3.99 -14.14 -3.38
C GLU A 49 -4.01 -12.89 -4.28
N ILE A 50 -3.04 -12.01 -4.06
CA ILE A 50 -2.88 -10.76 -4.82
C ILE A 50 -1.43 -10.54 -5.24
N ASP A 51 -1.31 -9.84 -6.36
CA ASP A 51 -0.08 -9.24 -6.84
C ASP A 51 -0.17 -7.72 -6.67
N ILE A 52 0.83 -7.11 -6.05
CA ILE A 52 0.92 -5.66 -5.88
C ILE A 52 2.12 -5.17 -6.68
N GLN A 53 1.84 -4.65 -7.87
CA GLN A 53 2.84 -3.99 -8.70
C GLN A 53 3.09 -2.59 -8.16
N TYR A 54 4.34 -2.14 -8.08
CA TYR A 54 4.65 -0.82 -7.53
C TYR A 54 5.90 -0.20 -8.15
N SER A 55 5.96 1.13 -8.08
CA SER A 55 7.11 1.95 -8.44
C SER A 55 7.24 3.11 -7.44
N ALA A 56 8.12 4.07 -7.72
CA ALA A 56 8.21 5.31 -6.95
C ALA A 56 6.91 6.16 -7.00
N SER A 57 6.10 6.03 -8.05
CA SER A 57 4.97 6.93 -8.30
C SER A 57 3.59 6.30 -8.29
N TYR A 58 3.50 4.97 -8.27
CA TYR A 58 2.24 4.25 -8.26
C TYR A 58 2.33 2.89 -7.57
N TYR A 59 1.16 2.34 -7.25
CA TYR A 59 1.01 0.90 -7.05
C TYR A 59 -0.33 0.43 -7.65
N LYS A 60 -0.45 -0.87 -7.89
CA LYS A 60 -1.65 -1.53 -8.40
C LYS A 60 -1.84 -2.88 -7.73
N ILE A 61 -2.98 -3.07 -7.07
CA ILE A 61 -3.38 -4.36 -6.49
C ILE A 61 -4.16 -5.13 -7.56
N VAL A 62 -3.69 -6.33 -7.87
CA VAL A 62 -4.25 -7.22 -8.89
C VAL A 62 -4.66 -8.53 -8.24
N TYR A 63 -5.83 -9.02 -8.60
CA TYR A 63 -6.28 -10.37 -8.23
C TYR A 63 -5.38 -11.41 -8.89
N ARG A 64 -4.87 -12.36 -8.10
CA ARG A 64 -4.10 -13.50 -8.63
C ARG A 64 -4.92 -14.79 -8.57
N ASP A 65 -5.42 -15.15 -7.40
CA ASP A 65 -6.17 -16.39 -7.18
C ASP A 65 -7.07 -16.31 -5.92
N SER A 66 -7.95 -17.29 -5.73
CA SER A 66 -8.74 -17.46 -4.50
C SER A 66 -9.29 -18.88 -4.37
N ARG A 67 -9.46 -19.36 -3.13
CA ARG A 67 -10.10 -20.64 -2.81
C ARG A 67 -11.27 -20.45 -1.85
N ASP A 68 -12.31 -21.28 -2.00
CA ASP A 68 -13.58 -21.20 -1.26
C ASP A 68 -14.22 -19.81 -1.32
N MET A 69 -13.96 -19.12 -2.43
CA MET A 69 -14.54 -17.83 -2.80
C MET A 69 -15.43 -17.96 -4.05
N ASP A 70 -15.75 -19.19 -4.44
CA ASP A 70 -16.50 -19.56 -5.64
C ASP A 70 -17.97 -19.12 -5.54
N TYR A 71 -18.14 -17.86 -5.88
CA TYR A 71 -18.80 -17.39 -7.09
C TYR A 71 -20.02 -18.16 -7.66
N LYS A 72 -21.17 -17.46 -7.70
CA LYS A 72 -22.30 -17.67 -8.63
C LYS A 72 -22.47 -16.40 -9.48
N ASP A 73 -22.46 -16.50 -10.83
CA ASP A 73 -22.78 -15.44 -11.84
C ASP A 73 -21.66 -14.48 -12.39
N GLY A 74 -20.39 -14.92 -12.54
CA GLY A 74 -19.25 -14.14 -13.08
C GLY A 74 -18.69 -12.83 -12.43
N LYS A 75 -19.14 -12.31 -11.27
CA LYS A 75 -18.56 -11.12 -10.57
C LYS A 75 -17.42 -11.49 -9.57
N ILE A 76 -17.04 -10.60 -8.65
CA ILE A 76 -15.99 -10.84 -7.62
C ILE A 76 -16.61 -10.89 -6.22
N HIS A 77 -16.18 -11.81 -5.35
CA HIS A 77 -16.77 -11.98 -4.01
C HIS A 77 -16.62 -10.72 -3.12
N LYS A 78 -17.68 -10.38 -2.37
CA LYS A 78 -17.73 -9.15 -1.54
C LYS A 78 -16.63 -9.05 -0.49
N ASN A 79 -16.17 -10.18 0.05
CA ASN A 79 -15.09 -10.20 1.05
C ASN A 79 -13.76 -9.78 0.42
N TYR A 80 -13.43 -10.32 -0.75
CA TYR A 80 -12.24 -9.92 -1.49
C TYR A 80 -12.25 -8.41 -1.76
N ILE A 81 -13.37 -7.90 -2.30
CA ILE A 81 -13.53 -6.46 -2.58
C ILE A 81 -13.32 -5.63 -1.31
N ARG A 82 -13.89 -6.08 -0.18
CA ARG A 82 -13.71 -5.41 1.11
C ARG A 82 -12.25 -5.43 1.55
N TRP A 83 -11.57 -6.57 1.48
CA TRP A 83 -10.17 -6.69 1.91
C TRP A 83 -9.25 -5.82 1.07
N VAL A 84 -9.41 -5.83 -0.26
CA VAL A 84 -8.63 -4.97 -1.16
C VAL A 84 -8.91 -3.50 -0.91
N ARG A 85 -10.18 -3.09 -0.72
CA ARG A 85 -10.49 -1.68 -0.37
C ARG A 85 -9.87 -1.24 0.94
N LEU A 86 -9.82 -2.11 1.95
CA LEU A 86 -9.24 -1.78 3.26
C LEU A 86 -7.71 -1.71 3.21
N LEU A 87 -7.09 -2.56 2.38
CA LEU A 87 -5.67 -2.52 2.09
C LEU A 87 -5.31 -1.23 1.34
N ASP A 88 -6.01 -0.96 0.23
CA ASP A 88 -5.82 0.23 -0.61
C ASP A 88 -5.95 1.54 0.20
N LYS A 89 -7.04 1.69 0.96
CA LYS A 89 -7.22 2.86 1.84
C LYS A 89 -6.10 3.03 2.86
N GLY A 90 -5.57 1.92 3.38
CA GLY A 90 -4.47 1.94 4.34
C GLY A 90 -3.16 2.42 3.69
N ILE A 91 -2.84 1.89 2.51
CA ILE A 91 -1.64 2.29 1.74
C ILE A 91 -1.72 3.77 1.37
N LEU A 92 -2.86 4.24 0.84
CA LEU A 92 -3.04 5.65 0.50
C LEU A 92 -2.90 6.57 1.71
N ARG A 93 -3.42 6.16 2.87
CA ARG A 93 -3.29 6.93 4.11
C ARG A 93 -1.83 7.03 4.53
N GLU A 94 -1.12 5.91 4.60
CA GLU A 94 0.29 5.87 4.97
C GLU A 94 1.15 6.74 4.05
N LEU A 95 0.90 6.71 2.74
CA LEU A 95 1.65 7.52 1.78
C LEU A 95 1.38 9.02 1.95
N ARG A 96 0.14 9.41 2.26
CA ARG A 96 -0.19 10.80 2.58
C ARG A 96 0.45 11.26 3.89
N ASP A 97 0.41 10.41 4.90
CA ASP A 97 1.00 10.71 6.21
C ASP A 97 2.53 10.92 6.05
N ASN A 98 3.22 10.03 5.32
CA ASN A 98 4.64 10.17 4.99
C ASN A 98 4.96 11.45 4.20
N GLN A 99 4.08 11.88 3.28
CA GLN A 99 4.24 13.13 2.54
C GLN A 99 4.10 14.35 3.45
N ASN A 100 3.11 14.34 4.34
CA ASN A 100 2.88 15.43 5.29
C ASN A 100 4.05 15.58 6.27
N GLU A 101 4.59 14.47 6.79
CA GLU A 101 5.75 14.48 7.67
C GLU A 101 6.98 15.08 6.98
N ARG A 102 7.23 14.71 5.72
CA ARG A 102 8.32 15.30 4.92
C ARG A 102 8.14 16.79 4.70
N ALA A 103 6.93 17.23 4.37
CA ALA A 103 6.64 18.64 4.19
C ALA A 103 6.89 19.43 5.49
N ALA A 104 6.47 18.88 6.63
CA ALA A 104 6.74 19.47 7.94
C ALA A 104 8.25 19.58 8.23
N GLN A 105 9.02 18.52 7.96
CA GLN A 105 10.48 18.53 8.12
C GLN A 105 11.17 19.57 7.23
N GLN A 106 10.73 19.67 5.97
CA GLN A 106 11.28 20.67 5.05
C GLN A 106 11.02 22.11 5.52
N LEU A 107 9.82 22.36 6.07
CA LEU A 107 9.48 23.66 6.64
C LEU A 107 10.31 23.97 7.90
N SER A 108 10.53 22.99 8.80
CA SER A 108 11.38 23.20 9.98
C SER A 108 12.83 23.46 9.61
N ASP A 109 13.37 22.74 8.63
CA ASP A 109 14.76 22.89 8.19
C ASP A 109 14.98 24.23 7.47
N ALA A 110 14.00 24.68 6.68
CA ALA A 110 14.02 26.00 6.05
C ALA A 110 14.00 27.12 7.11
N ALA A 111 13.16 26.99 8.14
CA ALA A 111 13.14 27.91 9.26
C ALA A 111 14.49 27.94 9.98
N ALA A 112 15.08 26.78 10.32
CA ALA A 112 16.38 26.69 10.98
C ALA A 112 17.52 27.35 10.17
N LYS A 113 17.52 27.21 8.83
CA LYS A 113 18.52 27.85 7.96
C LYS A 113 18.34 29.37 7.83
N SER A 114 17.13 29.87 8.02
CA SER A 114 16.82 31.30 7.89
C SER A 114 17.26 32.17 9.08
N PHE A 115 17.67 31.54 10.19
CA PHE A 115 18.26 32.22 11.36
C PHE A 115 19.76 31.87 11.48
N PRO A 116 20.65 32.49 10.68
CA PRO A 116 22.08 32.36 10.94
C PRO A 116 22.39 33.04 12.28
N ALA A 117 23.04 32.31 13.18
CA ALA A 117 23.56 32.88 14.42
C ALA A 117 24.46 34.08 14.10
N ALA A 118 24.11 35.26 14.62
CA ALA A 118 24.93 36.45 14.52
C ALA A 118 26.31 36.15 15.11
N GLN A 119 27.35 36.30 14.29
CA GLN A 119 28.76 36.32 14.72
C GLN A 119 29.11 37.72 15.21
#